data_AF-A0A9P3L9I8-F1
#
_entry.id   AF-A0A9P3L9I8-F1
#
_cell.length_a   1.000
_cell.length_b   1.000
_cell.length_c   1.000
_cell.angle_alpha   90.00
_cell.angle_beta   90.00
_cell.angle_gamma   90.00
#
_symmetry.space_group_name_H-M   'P 1'
#
loop_
_entity.id
_entity.type
_entity.pdbx_description
1 polymer ?
#
loop_
_entity_poly.entity_id
_entity_poly.type
_entity_poly.pdbx_seq_one_letter_code
_entity_poly.pdbx_strand_id
1 'polypeptide(L)'
;MLEWAIIKPRVIELIGEARAARLKEERRVAIVGRLNILAALLKQELRKGHDWPSPIDAALGVPEIRDVLLLPNEAAVDVDTFQFLHKALRAWVPQWREQARRDLANAVHARMRDLNPSTDPSDLAVAALFRCTRCQALESFPQLLSHTFRCERFEGPLQIEGDDIAAAGFPASYSTEGPEDGRWVVRFPRWQACDFRPEVDALRRLVERCGLDPRRATVKDMDSAEARLAVLNNPGQLQVMDWVVALQHCIDAAHHATHEQEYDDPSREISTMPWSEALLAEVNKLVLTPPNLLKEVSALEAVSRKYKEKKILTGTRWICSRCEYSAVTGTEEDVVAHLGKCHDIADPSRMYDYVPTRPSKATRAQLGSTVYLISKDLQEHDENGWRFLGWEDVEAGVSSYCDLSGIQE
;
A
#
# COMPACT_ATOMS: atom_id res chain seq x y z
N MET A 1 -60.42 29.31 -16.52
CA MET A 1 -59.29 30.27 -16.45
C MET A 1 -58.66 30.38 -15.06
N LEU A 2 -59.38 30.13 -13.95
CA LEU A 2 -58.81 30.17 -12.59
C LEU A 2 -57.79 29.06 -12.28
N GLU A 3 -57.92 27.88 -12.90
CA GLU A 3 -57.03 26.73 -12.64
C GLU A 3 -55.60 26.95 -13.15
N TRP A 4 -55.41 27.63 -14.28
CA TRP A 4 -54.08 27.91 -14.83
C TRP A 4 -53.27 28.85 -13.93
N ALA A 5 -53.93 29.81 -13.27
CA ALA A 5 -53.27 30.74 -12.34
C ALA A 5 -52.65 30.00 -11.13
N ILE A 6 -53.23 28.86 -10.73
CA ILE A 6 -52.73 28.02 -9.62
C ILE A 6 -51.61 27.09 -10.09
N ILE A 7 -51.71 26.53 -11.29
CA ILE A 7 -50.76 25.54 -11.82
C ILE A 7 -49.47 26.21 -12.32
N LYS A 8 -49.58 27.38 -12.97
CA LYS A 8 -48.46 28.06 -13.65
C LYS A 8 -47.23 28.29 -12.75
N PRO A 9 -47.34 28.78 -11.50
CA PRO A 9 -46.18 29.00 -10.65
C PRO A 9 -45.39 27.71 -10.36
N ARG A 10 -46.08 26.61 -10.06
CA ARG A 10 -45.45 25.31 -9.77
C ARG A 10 -44.74 24.75 -11.00
N VAL A 11 -45.33 24.91 -12.19
CA VAL A 11 -44.68 24.50 -13.44
C VAL A 11 -43.42 25.32 -13.72
N ILE A 12 -43.45 26.63 -13.47
CA ILE A 12 -42.26 27.50 -13.63
C ILE A 12 -41.16 27.10 -12.65
N GLU A 13 -41.51 26.82 -11.40
CA GLU A 13 -40.60 26.33 -10.36
C GLU A 13 -39.95 25.01 -10.79
N LEU A 14 -40.74 24.01 -11.16
CA LEU A 14 -40.25 22.71 -11.63
C LEU A 14 -39.35 22.83 -12.88
N ILE A 15 -39.71 23.68 -13.85
CA ILE A 15 -38.87 23.94 -15.03
C ILE A 15 -37.56 24.64 -14.61
N GLY A 16 -37.60 25.53 -13.62
CA GLY A 16 -36.44 26.19 -13.05
C GLY A 16 -35.48 25.20 -12.39
N GLU A 17 -36.01 24.31 -11.54
CA GLU A 17 -35.26 23.23 -10.89
C GLU A 17 -34.66 22.26 -11.90
N ALA A 18 -35.45 21.79 -12.86
CA ALA A 18 -34.99 20.89 -13.92
C ALA A 18 -33.89 21.54 -14.78
N ARG A 19 -34.02 22.84 -15.09
CA ARG A 19 -32.99 23.61 -15.80
C ARG A 19 -31.71 23.73 -14.97
N ALA A 20 -31.83 24.03 -13.67
CA ALA A 20 -30.68 24.13 -12.78
C ALA A 20 -29.95 22.79 -12.66
N ALA A 21 -30.68 21.69 -12.47
CA ALA A 21 -30.13 20.34 -12.44
C ALA A 21 -29.43 19.97 -13.75
N ARG A 22 -30.04 20.28 -14.90
CA ARG A 22 -29.43 20.05 -16.22
C ARG A 22 -28.14 20.84 -16.41
N LEU A 23 -28.14 22.15 -16.09
CA LEU A 23 -26.95 22.99 -16.19
C LEU A 23 -25.82 22.53 -15.26
N LYS A 24 -26.17 22.05 -14.05
CA LYS A 24 -25.23 21.45 -13.11
C LYS A 24 -24.60 20.17 -13.67
N GLU A 25 -25.39 19.30 -14.29
CA GLU A 25 -24.88 18.08 -14.91
C GLU A 25 -24.01 18.38 -16.15
N GLU A 26 -24.45 19.29 -17.02
CA GLU A 26 -23.64 19.77 -18.17
C GLU A 26 -22.30 20.33 -17.69
N ARG A 27 -22.31 21.10 -16.59
CA ARG A 27 -21.11 21.64 -15.94
C ARG A 27 -20.19 20.54 -15.44
N ARG A 28 -20.75 19.54 -14.76
CA ARG A 28 -20.00 18.38 -14.24
C ARG A 28 -19.32 17.62 -15.38
N VAL A 29 -20.04 17.33 -16.45
CA VAL A 29 -19.52 16.64 -17.63
C VAL A 29 -18.37 17.43 -18.28
N ALA A 30 -18.52 18.74 -18.43
CA ALA A 30 -17.45 19.60 -18.97
C ALA A 30 -16.18 19.57 -18.11
N ILE A 31 -16.31 19.70 -16.78
CA ILE A 31 -15.17 19.63 -15.86
C ILE A 31 -14.47 18.27 -15.92
N VAL A 32 -15.24 17.16 -15.93
CA VAL A 32 -14.69 15.80 -16.03
C VAL A 32 -13.94 15.62 -17.35
N GLY A 33 -14.49 16.08 -18.47
CA GLY A 33 -13.81 16.04 -19.77
C GLY A 33 -12.46 16.76 -19.73
N ARG A 34 -12.40 17.94 -19.10
CA ARG A 34 -11.17 18.73 -18.95
C ARG A 34 -10.17 18.08 -18.01
N LEU A 35 -10.62 17.48 -16.91
CA LEU A 35 -9.76 16.74 -16.00
C LEU A 35 -9.14 15.50 -16.67
N ASN A 36 -9.87 14.84 -17.56
CA ASN A 36 -9.32 13.74 -18.35
C ASN A 36 -8.19 14.20 -19.28
N ILE A 37 -8.34 15.37 -19.92
CA ILE A 37 -7.27 15.98 -20.71
C ILE A 37 -6.08 16.31 -19.80
N LEU A 38 -6.31 16.98 -18.67
CA LEU A 38 -5.26 17.30 -17.69
C LEU A 38 -4.54 16.04 -17.20
N ALA A 39 -5.26 14.98 -16.88
CA ALA A 39 -4.68 13.73 -16.39
C ALA A 39 -3.86 13.02 -17.46
N ALA A 40 -4.29 13.05 -18.72
CA ALA A 40 -3.52 12.52 -19.84
C ALA A 40 -2.21 13.31 -20.01
N LEU A 41 -2.25 14.64 -19.92
CA LEU A 41 -1.08 15.50 -20.00
C LEU A 41 -0.14 15.32 -18.82
N LEU A 42 -0.69 15.26 -17.60
CA LEU A 42 0.06 14.92 -16.42
C LEU A 42 0.73 13.57 -16.62
N LYS A 43 0.02 12.50 -16.99
CA LYS A 43 0.64 11.19 -17.22
C LYS A 43 1.85 11.24 -18.17
N GLN A 44 1.86 12.13 -19.17
CA GLN A 44 3.02 12.34 -20.05
C GLN A 44 4.19 13.04 -19.34
N GLU A 45 3.91 14.09 -18.55
CA GLU A 45 4.91 14.77 -17.71
C GLU A 45 5.43 13.89 -16.56
N LEU A 46 4.54 13.10 -15.97
CA LEU A 46 4.70 12.28 -14.76
C LEU A 46 5.51 11.00 -14.98
N ARG A 47 5.68 10.53 -16.22
CA ARG A 47 6.53 9.37 -16.56
C ARG A 47 7.99 9.53 -16.08
N LYS A 48 8.37 10.70 -15.58
CA LYS A 48 9.72 11.06 -15.15
C LYS A 48 9.98 10.97 -13.63
N GLY A 49 8.98 10.70 -12.76
CA GLY A 49 9.24 10.59 -11.31
C GLY A 49 8.07 10.12 -10.43
N HIS A 50 8.39 9.64 -9.22
CA HIS A 50 7.45 9.08 -8.23
C HIS A 50 6.92 10.09 -7.20
N ASP A 51 7.20 11.38 -7.40
CA ASP A 51 7.07 12.44 -6.39
C ASP A 51 6.19 13.59 -6.89
N TRP A 52 5.20 13.28 -7.73
CA TRP A 52 4.37 14.26 -8.38
C TRP A 52 2.93 14.29 -7.86
N PRO A 53 2.27 15.46 -7.91
CA PRO A 53 0.89 15.66 -7.51
C PRO A 53 -0.08 14.84 -8.38
N SER A 54 -1.20 14.42 -7.78
CA SER A 54 -2.33 13.89 -8.56
C SER A 54 -2.96 15.00 -9.43
N PRO A 55 -3.77 14.64 -10.45
CA PRO A 55 -4.49 15.64 -11.23
C PRO A 55 -5.39 16.56 -10.39
N ILE A 56 -5.99 16.06 -9.30
CA ILE A 56 -6.81 16.90 -8.43
C ILE A 56 -5.96 17.83 -7.57
N ASP A 57 -4.79 17.37 -7.11
CA ASP A 57 -3.86 18.23 -6.36
C ASP A 57 -3.39 19.38 -7.25
N ALA A 58 -3.06 19.10 -8.50
CA ALA A 58 -2.69 20.12 -9.49
C ALA A 58 -3.86 21.07 -9.81
N ALA A 59 -5.06 20.54 -10.05
CA ALA A 59 -6.26 21.33 -10.32
C ALA A 59 -6.63 22.29 -9.17
N LEU A 60 -6.43 21.85 -7.92
CA LEU A 60 -6.68 22.67 -6.74
C LEU A 60 -5.49 23.57 -6.40
N GLY A 61 -4.27 23.14 -6.64
CA GLY A 61 -3.07 23.85 -6.21
C GLY A 61 -2.58 24.93 -7.17
N VAL A 62 -2.85 24.78 -8.47
CA VAL A 62 -2.38 25.69 -9.52
C VAL A 62 -3.54 26.54 -10.04
N PRO A 63 -3.57 27.86 -9.76
CA PRO A 63 -4.67 28.73 -10.17
C PRO A 63 -4.96 28.68 -11.67
N GLU A 64 -3.93 28.67 -12.50
CA GLU A 64 -4.07 28.67 -13.97
C GLU A 64 -4.75 27.39 -14.47
N ILE A 65 -4.47 26.23 -13.84
CA ILE A 65 -5.18 24.98 -14.16
C ILE A 65 -6.63 25.09 -13.74
N ARG A 66 -6.89 25.61 -12.53
CA ARG A 66 -8.24 25.80 -12.01
C ARG A 66 -9.08 26.69 -12.92
N ASP A 67 -8.51 27.79 -13.40
CA ASP A 67 -9.20 28.74 -14.28
C ASP A 67 -9.60 28.07 -15.60
N VAL A 68 -8.74 27.23 -16.18
CA VAL A 68 -9.08 26.44 -17.38
C VAL A 68 -10.22 25.44 -17.09
N LEU A 69 -10.16 24.73 -15.96
CA LEU A 69 -11.22 23.81 -15.57
C LEU A 69 -12.56 24.54 -15.37
N LEU A 70 -12.52 25.78 -14.91
CA LEU A 70 -13.68 26.63 -14.62
C LEU A 70 -14.22 27.44 -15.82
N LEU A 71 -13.62 27.37 -17.00
CA LEU A 71 -14.14 28.06 -18.19
C LEU A 71 -15.62 27.72 -18.45
N PRO A 72 -16.44 28.59 -19.07
CA PRO A 72 -17.84 28.28 -19.40
C PRO A 72 -18.01 26.96 -20.16
N ASN A 73 -19.18 26.32 -20.09
CA ASN A 73 -19.41 24.97 -20.67
C ASN A 73 -19.17 24.93 -22.18
N GLU A 74 -19.42 26.05 -22.86
CA GLU A 74 -19.27 26.23 -24.31
C GLU A 74 -17.80 26.43 -24.74
N ALA A 75 -16.90 26.71 -23.80
CA ALA A 75 -15.50 26.89 -24.09
C ALA A 75 -14.86 25.55 -24.48
N ALA A 76 -14.37 25.47 -25.72
CA ALA A 76 -13.54 24.37 -26.18
C ALA A 76 -12.23 24.36 -25.38
N VAL A 77 -11.97 23.26 -24.69
CA VAL A 77 -10.73 23.03 -23.95
C VAL A 77 -10.09 21.77 -24.50
N ASP A 78 -8.86 21.91 -24.94
CA ASP A 78 -8.05 20.87 -25.57
C ASP A 78 -6.64 20.85 -24.96
N VAL A 79 -5.73 20.09 -25.57
CA VAL A 79 -4.33 20.00 -25.14
C VAL A 79 -3.62 21.35 -25.20
N ASP A 80 -3.89 22.15 -26.24
CA ASP A 80 -3.23 23.43 -26.45
C ASP A 80 -3.61 24.46 -25.39
N THR A 81 -4.83 24.36 -24.86
CA THR A 81 -5.30 25.16 -23.72
C THR A 81 -4.41 24.99 -22.49
N PHE A 82 -3.71 23.85 -22.35
CA PHE A 82 -2.80 23.55 -21.24
C PHE A 82 -1.31 23.73 -21.58
N GLN A 83 -0.93 24.48 -22.63
CA GLN A 83 0.49 24.70 -22.98
C GLN A 83 1.33 25.31 -21.84
N PHE A 84 0.71 26.02 -20.90
CA PHE A 84 1.38 26.56 -19.71
C PHE A 84 1.67 25.51 -18.62
N LEU A 85 1.04 24.33 -18.68
CA LEU A 85 1.00 23.33 -17.61
C LEU A 85 2.40 22.99 -17.09
N HIS A 86 3.34 22.71 -17.99
CA HIS A 86 4.70 22.34 -17.62
C HIS A 86 5.40 23.43 -16.79
N LYS A 87 5.28 24.69 -17.19
CA LYS A 87 5.88 25.84 -16.49
C LYS A 87 5.21 26.05 -15.13
N ALA A 88 3.88 26.01 -15.08
CA ALA A 88 3.11 26.22 -13.86
C ALA A 88 3.39 25.13 -12.82
N LEU A 89 3.38 23.86 -13.24
CA LEU A 89 3.71 22.74 -12.35
C LEU A 89 5.15 22.80 -11.83
N ARG A 90 6.14 23.11 -12.67
CA ARG A 90 7.54 23.22 -12.20
C ARG A 90 7.72 24.27 -11.11
N ALA A 91 6.98 25.38 -11.19
CA ALA A 91 7.01 26.41 -10.16
C ALA A 91 6.27 25.98 -8.88
N TRP A 92 5.16 25.26 -9.02
CA TRP A 92 4.27 24.91 -7.91
C TRP A 92 4.70 23.64 -7.15
N VAL A 93 5.15 22.59 -7.83
CA VAL A 93 5.47 21.27 -7.24
C VAL A 93 6.43 21.36 -6.05
N PRO A 94 7.51 22.15 -6.07
CA PRO A 94 8.38 22.30 -4.90
C PRO A 94 7.63 22.80 -3.65
N GLN A 95 6.70 23.75 -3.81
CA GLN A 95 5.90 24.31 -2.72
C GLN A 95 4.91 23.26 -2.18
N TRP A 96 4.27 22.52 -3.08
CA TRP A 96 3.38 21.42 -2.71
C TRP A 96 4.12 20.31 -1.94
N ARG A 97 5.32 19.91 -2.39
CA ARG A 97 6.15 18.92 -1.68
C ARG A 97 6.54 19.40 -0.30
N GLU A 98 6.95 20.65 -0.18
CA GLU A 98 7.32 21.23 1.11
C GLU A 98 6.11 21.31 2.05
N GLN A 99 4.93 21.66 1.53
CA GLN A 99 3.70 21.63 2.31
C GLN A 99 3.38 20.20 2.80
N ALA A 100 3.43 19.21 1.90
CA ALA A 100 3.21 17.82 2.25
C ALA A 100 4.21 17.31 3.30
N ARG A 101 5.50 17.66 3.15
CA ARG A 101 6.56 17.35 4.11
C ARG A 101 6.26 17.94 5.50
N ARG A 102 5.85 19.22 5.56
CA ARG A 102 5.44 19.87 6.82
C ARG A 102 4.23 19.19 7.45
N ASP A 103 3.23 18.82 6.66
CA ASP A 103 2.03 18.17 7.18
C ASP A 103 2.34 16.78 7.77
N LEU A 104 3.24 16.02 7.13
CA LEU A 104 3.74 14.75 7.66
C LEU A 104 4.60 14.93 8.91
N ALA A 105 5.48 15.93 8.92
CA ALA A 105 6.29 16.27 10.09
C ALA A 105 5.40 16.63 11.30
N ASN A 106 4.31 17.36 11.08
CA ASN A 106 3.32 17.64 12.11
C ASN A 106 2.66 16.36 12.64
N ALA A 107 2.37 15.39 11.77
CA ALA A 107 1.85 14.09 12.20
C ALA A 107 2.85 13.31 13.08
N VAL A 108 4.14 13.39 12.77
CA VAL A 108 5.22 12.81 13.61
C VAL A 108 5.32 13.53 14.95
N HIS A 109 5.34 14.87 14.96
CA HIS A 109 5.34 15.66 16.21
C HIS A 109 4.14 15.33 17.11
N ALA A 110 2.95 15.13 16.54
CA ALA A 110 1.77 14.76 17.31
C ALA A 110 1.95 13.42 18.05
N ARG A 111 2.76 12.50 17.50
CA ARG A 111 3.11 11.21 18.10
C ARG A 111 4.34 11.27 19.00
N MET A 112 5.23 12.25 18.82
CA MET A 112 6.45 12.44 19.61
C MET A 112 6.47 13.82 20.29
N ARG A 113 5.71 13.94 21.38
CA ARG A 113 5.49 15.21 22.11
C ARG A 113 6.75 15.78 22.77
N ASP A 114 7.78 14.97 22.88
CA ASP A 114 9.06 15.22 23.54
C ASP A 114 10.20 15.54 22.57
N LEU A 115 9.91 15.68 21.27
CA LEU A 115 10.88 16.15 20.29
C LEU A 115 11.27 17.61 20.57
N ASN A 116 12.56 17.91 20.39
CA ASN A 116 13.03 19.28 20.42
C ASN A 116 12.36 20.07 19.28
N PRO A 117 11.73 21.24 19.56
CA PRO A 117 11.10 22.07 18.52
C PRO A 117 12.04 22.50 17.38
N SER A 118 13.36 22.48 17.59
CA SER A 118 14.34 22.79 16.54
C SER A 118 14.69 21.60 15.63
N THR A 119 14.29 20.38 15.99
CA THR A 119 14.56 19.18 15.20
C THR A 119 13.48 19.00 14.16
N ASP A 120 13.87 18.93 12.89
CA ASP A 120 12.94 18.59 11.81
C ASP A 120 12.59 17.09 11.87
N PRO A 121 11.32 16.73 12.14
CA PRO A 121 10.93 15.32 12.24
C PRO A 121 11.16 14.54 10.96
N SER A 122 11.13 15.18 9.78
CA SER A 122 11.27 14.45 8.52
C SER A 122 12.65 13.82 8.33
N ASP A 123 13.65 14.32 9.05
CA ASP A 123 15.02 13.83 8.97
C ASP A 123 15.27 12.63 9.91
N LEU A 124 14.36 12.41 10.87
CA LEU A 124 14.48 11.35 11.86
C LEU A 124 14.17 9.98 11.26
N ALA A 125 14.91 8.96 11.68
CA ALA A 125 14.68 7.57 11.28
C ALA A 125 13.26 7.10 11.64
N VAL A 126 12.70 7.58 12.75
CA VAL A 126 11.33 7.28 13.20
C VAL A 126 10.22 7.88 12.33
N ALA A 127 10.57 8.74 11.37
CA ALA A 127 9.67 9.30 10.37
C ALA A 127 9.93 8.75 8.97
N ALA A 128 10.78 7.73 8.82
CA ALA A 128 11.16 7.23 7.51
C ALA A 128 10.02 6.51 6.76
N LEU A 129 9.07 5.93 7.50
CA LEU A 129 7.97 5.14 6.94
C LEU A 129 6.61 5.59 7.48
N PHE A 130 5.65 5.67 6.55
CA PHE A 130 4.27 6.02 6.81
C PHE A 130 3.35 4.93 6.27
N ARG A 131 2.37 4.55 7.08
CA ARG A 131 1.32 3.58 6.72
C ARG A 131 0.12 4.30 6.12
N CYS A 132 -0.26 3.95 4.91
CA CYS A 132 -1.53 4.41 4.34
C CYS A 132 -2.70 3.86 5.16
N THR A 133 -3.58 4.72 5.66
CA THR A 133 -4.74 4.31 6.46
C THR A 133 -5.80 3.55 5.65
N ARG A 134 -5.70 3.56 4.32
CA ARG A 134 -6.65 2.92 3.40
C ARG A 134 -6.18 1.53 2.97
N CYS A 135 -5.02 1.44 2.32
CA CYS A 135 -4.50 0.16 1.83
C CYS A 135 -3.52 -0.53 2.79
N GLN A 136 -3.14 0.14 3.88
CA GLN A 136 -2.15 -0.32 4.87
C GLN A 136 -0.72 -0.47 4.36
N ALA A 137 -0.46 -0.16 3.09
CA ALA A 137 0.88 -0.15 2.54
C ALA A 137 1.75 0.88 3.27
N LEU A 138 3.00 0.50 3.51
CA LEU A 138 4.02 1.42 3.97
C LEU A 138 4.72 2.08 2.80
N GLU A 139 5.00 3.37 2.96
CA GLU A 139 5.69 4.18 1.98
C GLU A 139 6.63 5.15 2.70
N SER A 140 7.79 5.40 2.09
CA SER A 140 8.70 6.45 2.52
C SER A 140 8.44 7.76 1.77
N PHE A 141 8.95 8.86 2.30
CA PHE A 141 8.98 10.11 1.56
C PHE A 141 10.18 10.10 0.58
N PRO A 142 10.01 10.52 -0.70
CA PRO A 142 8.83 11.13 -1.31
C PRO A 142 7.85 10.14 -1.98
N GLN A 143 8.09 8.83 -1.95
CA GLN A 143 7.29 7.81 -2.65
C GLN A 143 5.81 7.83 -2.24
N LEU A 144 5.52 8.13 -0.97
CA LEU A 144 4.16 8.30 -0.46
C LEU A 144 3.36 9.39 -1.19
N LEU A 145 4.02 10.38 -1.80
CA LEU A 145 3.35 11.46 -2.51
C LEU A 145 2.58 10.96 -3.74
N SER A 146 3.11 9.92 -4.41
CA SER A 146 2.40 9.24 -5.50
C SER A 146 1.57 8.05 -5.05
N HIS A 147 1.64 7.67 -3.78
CA HIS A 147 0.92 6.50 -3.27
C HIS A 147 -0.60 6.70 -3.37
N THR A 148 -1.11 7.90 -3.08
CA THR A 148 -2.55 8.19 -3.16
C THR A 148 -3.14 7.89 -4.55
N PHE A 149 -2.34 8.07 -5.62
CA PHE A 149 -2.73 7.72 -6.99
C PHE A 149 -2.65 6.22 -7.30
N ARG A 150 -1.78 5.48 -6.60
CA ARG A 150 -1.56 4.03 -6.78
C ARG A 150 -2.37 3.17 -5.80
N CYS A 151 -2.99 3.78 -4.79
CA CYS A 151 -3.74 3.09 -3.76
C CYS A 151 -5.00 2.45 -4.36
N GLU A 152 -4.91 1.15 -4.68
CA GLU A 152 -5.97 0.36 -5.33
C GLU A 152 -7.27 0.31 -4.49
N ARG A 153 -7.16 0.38 -3.15
CA ARG A 153 -8.31 0.33 -2.21
C ARG A 153 -9.13 1.62 -2.11
N PHE A 154 -8.98 2.54 -3.05
CA PHE A 154 -9.85 3.70 -3.10
C PHE A 154 -11.23 3.33 -3.67
N GLU A 155 -12.03 2.58 -2.89
CA GLU A 155 -13.35 2.07 -3.32
C GLU A 155 -14.53 2.94 -2.83
N GLY A 156 -14.28 3.94 -1.99
CA GLY A 156 -15.32 4.82 -1.48
C GLY A 156 -15.80 5.84 -2.52
N PRO A 157 -17.12 5.95 -2.79
CA PRO A 157 -17.64 7.15 -3.40
C PRO A 157 -17.43 8.31 -2.41
N LEU A 158 -16.57 9.26 -2.76
CA LEU A 158 -16.41 10.51 -2.01
C LEU A 158 -17.72 11.30 -2.12
N GLN A 159 -18.71 11.07 -1.25
CA GLN A 159 -19.93 11.87 -1.28
C GLN A 159 -19.58 13.34 -0.97
N ILE A 160 -19.65 14.19 -1.98
CA ILE A 160 -19.51 15.63 -1.81
C ILE A 160 -20.66 16.33 -2.53
N GLU A 161 -21.41 17.09 -1.74
CA GLU A 161 -22.51 17.93 -2.18
C GLU A 161 -21.98 19.35 -2.39
N GLY A 162 -21.90 19.83 -3.63
CA GLY A 162 -21.54 21.22 -3.91
C GLY A 162 -21.24 21.54 -5.37
N ASP A 163 -21.31 22.83 -5.71
CA ASP A 163 -21.13 23.37 -7.07
C ASP A 163 -19.74 23.99 -7.33
N ASP A 164 -18.87 24.01 -6.32
CA ASP A 164 -17.50 24.56 -6.41
C ASP A 164 -16.50 23.44 -6.72
N ILE A 165 -15.43 23.63 -7.51
CA ILE A 165 -14.37 22.59 -7.62
C ILE A 165 -13.83 22.17 -6.24
N ALA A 166 -13.88 23.07 -5.26
CA ALA A 166 -13.56 22.77 -3.85
C ALA A 166 -14.67 22.01 -3.09
N ALA A 167 -15.94 22.17 -3.47
CA ALA A 167 -17.12 21.50 -2.88
C ALA A 167 -17.71 20.38 -3.78
N ALA A 168 -17.13 20.16 -4.95
CA ALA A 168 -17.40 19.12 -5.92
C ALA A 168 -16.21 18.16 -5.95
N GLY A 169 -15.46 18.08 -4.84
CA GLY A 169 -14.50 17.00 -4.67
C GLY A 169 -15.22 15.71 -5.00
N PHE A 170 -14.68 14.98 -5.95
CA PHE A 170 -15.47 14.15 -6.83
C PHE A 170 -16.19 13.00 -6.09
N PRO A 171 -17.54 12.94 -6.08
CA PRO A 171 -18.25 11.71 -5.78
C PRO A 171 -18.22 10.84 -7.01
N ALA A 172 -17.39 9.81 -6.95
CA ALA A 172 -17.80 8.42 -7.13
C ALA A 172 -16.58 7.55 -7.44
N SER A 173 -16.55 6.39 -6.81
CA SER A 173 -15.73 5.25 -7.20
C SER A 173 -16.28 4.65 -8.49
N TYR A 174 -15.38 4.04 -9.26
CA TYR A 174 -15.38 4.22 -10.70
C TYR A 174 -14.52 3.09 -11.31
N SER A 175 -15.16 1.99 -11.71
CA SER A 175 -14.55 0.70 -12.10
C SER A 175 -14.15 0.66 -13.59
N THR A 176 -13.12 -0.12 -13.94
CA THR A 176 -12.70 -0.40 -15.32
C THR A 176 -13.53 -1.47 -16.02
N GLU A 177 -14.37 -2.20 -15.29
CA GLU A 177 -15.38 -3.07 -15.88
C GLU A 177 -16.63 -2.22 -16.13
N GLY A 178 -16.85 -1.88 -17.40
CA GLY A 178 -17.91 -0.98 -17.81
C GLY A 178 -19.29 -1.52 -17.40
N PRO A 179 -20.12 -0.74 -16.68
CA PRO A 179 -21.54 -1.01 -16.66
C PRO A 179 -22.12 -0.70 -18.05
N GLU A 180 -23.16 -1.44 -18.43
CA GLU A 180 -23.84 -1.45 -19.73
C GLU A 180 -24.37 -0.06 -20.19
N ASP A 181 -24.20 1.00 -19.39
CA ASP A 181 -24.72 2.35 -19.59
C ASP A 181 -23.67 3.41 -20.02
N GLY A 182 -22.42 3.02 -20.28
CA GLY A 182 -21.47 3.84 -21.05
C GLY A 182 -20.91 5.08 -20.33
N ARG A 183 -20.90 5.11 -18.99
CA ARG A 183 -20.35 6.23 -18.21
C ARG A 183 -18.89 5.99 -17.84
N TRP A 184 -18.02 6.92 -18.24
CA TRP A 184 -16.59 6.95 -17.92
C TRP A 184 -16.29 7.65 -16.60
N VAL A 185 -15.20 7.25 -15.99
CA VAL A 185 -15.05 7.26 -14.55
C VAL A 185 -13.60 7.46 -14.12
N VAL A 186 -13.35 8.48 -13.29
CA VAL A 186 -12.03 9.07 -13.07
C VAL A 186 -11.73 9.19 -11.58
N ARG A 187 -10.75 8.43 -11.05
CA ARG A 187 -10.36 8.46 -9.63
C ARG A 187 -9.07 9.26 -9.44
N PHE A 188 -9.17 10.49 -8.97
CA PHE A 188 -8.02 11.28 -8.53
C PHE A 188 -8.22 11.72 -7.09
N PRO A 189 -7.87 10.88 -6.09
CA PRO A 189 -7.92 11.31 -4.71
C PRO A 189 -6.92 12.43 -4.47
N ARG A 190 -7.34 13.44 -3.71
CA ARG A 190 -6.45 14.51 -3.24
C ARG A 190 -5.47 13.91 -2.23
N TRP A 191 -4.20 14.28 -2.33
CA TRP A 191 -3.23 13.91 -1.32
C TRP A 191 -3.55 14.63 0.00
N GLN A 192 -3.60 13.88 1.10
CA GLN A 192 -3.80 14.42 2.43
C GLN A 192 -2.89 13.69 3.41
N ALA A 193 -2.22 14.44 4.30
CA ALA A 193 -1.34 13.84 5.30
C ALA A 193 -2.09 12.90 6.27
N CYS A 194 -3.38 13.16 6.55
CA CYS A 194 -4.20 12.30 7.40
C CYS A 194 -4.51 10.91 6.80
N ASP A 195 -4.27 10.72 5.50
CA ASP A 195 -4.31 9.40 4.87
C ASP A 195 -3.09 8.54 5.25
N PHE A 196 -2.13 9.09 5.98
CA PHE A 196 -0.87 8.46 6.33
C PHE A 196 -0.60 8.56 7.84
N ARG A 197 -0.34 7.41 8.46
CA ARG A 197 0.05 7.29 9.86
C ARG A 197 1.56 7.04 9.95
N PRO A 198 2.35 7.88 10.63
CA PRO A 198 3.77 7.58 10.82
C PRO A 198 3.95 6.36 11.73
N GLU A 199 4.83 5.43 11.37
CA GLU A 199 5.09 4.20 12.13
C GLU A 199 6.13 4.42 13.25
N VAL A 200 5.92 5.47 14.04
CA VAL A 200 6.88 5.96 15.03
C VAL A 200 7.25 4.88 16.04
N ASP A 201 6.29 4.13 16.58
CA ASP A 201 6.56 3.19 17.68
C ASP A 201 7.34 1.95 17.22
N ALA A 202 7.05 1.45 16.02
CA ALA A 202 7.80 0.37 15.39
C ALA A 202 9.26 0.79 15.14
N LEU A 203 9.43 1.96 14.54
CA LEU A 203 10.75 2.49 14.19
C LEU A 203 11.54 2.88 15.44
N ARG A 204 10.89 3.43 16.48
CA ARG A 204 11.54 3.78 17.75
C ARG A 204 12.24 2.57 18.36
N ARG A 205 11.54 1.44 18.47
CA ARG A 205 12.10 0.20 18.99
C ARG A 205 13.30 -0.27 18.16
N LEU A 206 13.19 -0.20 16.83
CA LEU A 206 14.28 -0.58 15.95
C LEU A 206 15.52 0.31 16.12
N VAL A 207 15.33 1.63 16.19
CA VAL A 207 16.40 2.60 16.40
C VAL A 207 17.11 2.38 17.75
N GLU A 208 16.35 2.16 18.83
CA GLU A 208 16.91 1.85 20.16
C GLU A 208 17.74 0.56 20.14
N ARG A 209 17.29 -0.46 19.40
CA ARG A 209 18.00 -1.73 19.26
C ARG A 209 19.31 -1.61 18.48
N CYS A 210 19.39 -0.62 17.60
CA CYS A 210 20.64 -0.25 16.92
C CYS A 210 21.58 0.58 17.83
N GLY A 211 21.21 0.82 19.10
CA GLY A 211 21.99 1.62 20.04
C GLY A 211 21.92 3.12 19.77
N LEU A 212 20.93 3.57 19.00
CA LEU A 212 20.75 4.97 18.65
C LEU A 212 19.60 5.59 19.45
N ASP A 213 19.61 6.92 19.59
CA ASP A 213 18.55 7.68 20.26
C ASP A 213 17.43 8.03 19.26
N PRO A 214 16.20 7.50 19.40
CA PRO A 214 15.09 7.75 18.47
C PRO A 214 14.68 9.21 18.31
N ARG A 215 15.02 10.08 19.27
CA ARG A 215 14.71 11.51 19.21
C ARG A 215 15.72 12.30 18.38
N ARG A 216 16.83 11.67 17.99
CA ARG A 216 17.96 12.33 17.33
C ARG A 216 18.48 11.59 16.11
N ALA A 217 18.33 10.27 16.09
CA ALA A 217 18.81 9.41 15.03
C ALA A 217 18.10 9.74 13.73
N THR A 218 18.90 10.07 12.73
CA THR A 218 18.45 10.32 11.37
C THR A 218 18.42 9.03 10.57
N VAL A 219 17.76 9.06 9.40
CA VAL A 219 17.85 7.96 8.42
C VAL A 219 19.31 7.62 8.10
N LYS A 220 20.15 8.65 7.94
CA LYS A 220 21.58 8.48 7.68
C LYS A 220 22.31 7.79 8.83
N ASP A 221 21.95 8.07 10.08
CA ASP A 221 22.56 7.41 11.24
C ASP A 221 22.21 5.91 11.25
N MET A 222 20.96 5.55 10.92
CA MET A 222 20.54 4.16 10.76
C MET A 222 21.25 3.46 9.60
N ASP A 223 21.38 4.12 8.45
CA ASP A 223 22.11 3.59 7.29
C ASP A 223 23.60 3.36 7.62
N SER A 224 24.15 4.21 8.49
CA SER A 224 25.55 4.15 8.95
C SER A 224 25.77 3.19 10.12
N ALA A 225 24.72 2.77 10.83
CA ALA A 225 24.82 1.89 11.99
C ALA A 225 25.31 0.47 11.63
N GLU A 226 25.51 0.19 10.34
CA GLU A 226 25.82 -1.14 9.78
C GLU A 226 24.85 -2.24 10.25
N ALA A 227 23.70 -1.85 10.83
CA ALA A 227 22.67 -2.76 11.29
C ALA A 227 22.04 -3.42 10.06
N ARG A 228 22.13 -4.74 9.99
CA ARG A 228 21.49 -5.55 8.95
C ARG A 228 20.41 -6.39 9.60
N LEU A 229 19.25 -6.39 8.97
CA LEU A 229 18.07 -7.08 9.46
C LEU A 229 17.87 -8.33 8.61
N ALA A 230 17.78 -9.49 9.24
CA ALA A 230 17.32 -10.71 8.61
C ALA A 230 15.81 -10.81 8.77
N VAL A 231 15.09 -11.10 7.69
CA VAL A 231 13.66 -11.40 7.75
C VAL A 231 13.40 -12.82 7.29
N LEU A 232 12.51 -13.51 7.99
CA LEU A 232 12.08 -14.85 7.62
C LEU A 232 11.06 -14.77 6.48
N ASN A 233 11.53 -14.92 5.23
CA ASN A 233 10.68 -14.79 4.04
C ASN A 233 9.97 -16.11 3.67
N ASN A 234 10.56 -17.24 4.02
CA ASN A 234 10.00 -18.58 3.81
C ASN A 234 10.36 -19.48 5.00
N PRO A 235 9.64 -20.60 5.21
CA PRO A 235 10.01 -21.60 6.20
C PRO A 235 11.47 -22.04 6.03
N GLY A 236 12.32 -21.51 6.89
CA GLY A 236 13.75 -21.80 6.95
C GLY A 236 14.65 -21.12 5.93
N GLN A 237 14.26 -19.94 5.44
CA GLN A 237 15.14 -19.06 4.68
C GLN A 237 15.13 -17.67 5.30
N LEU A 238 16.29 -17.24 5.81
CA LEU A 238 16.50 -15.88 6.27
C LEU A 238 17.10 -15.05 5.15
N GLN A 239 16.47 -13.90 4.88
CA GLN A 239 16.94 -12.93 3.90
C GLN A 239 17.47 -11.72 4.63
N VAL A 240 18.74 -11.42 4.42
CA VAL A 240 19.37 -10.19 4.96
C VAL A 240 19.01 -9.03 4.05
N MET A 241 18.55 -7.93 4.64
CA MET A 241 18.16 -6.73 3.92
C MET A 241 18.47 -5.47 4.73
N ASP A 242 18.36 -4.31 4.08
CA ASP A 242 18.42 -3.03 4.78
C ASP A 242 17.23 -2.86 5.73
N TRP A 243 17.37 -1.94 6.68
CA TRP A 243 16.43 -1.82 7.78
C TRP A 243 15.04 -1.32 7.34
N VAL A 244 14.98 -0.52 6.27
CA VAL A 244 13.72 0.00 5.70
C VAL A 244 12.96 -1.13 5.01
N VAL A 245 13.66 -1.89 4.17
CA VAL A 245 13.10 -3.03 3.42
C VAL A 245 12.68 -4.15 4.36
N ALA A 246 13.45 -4.41 5.43
CA ALA A 246 13.05 -5.38 6.46
C ALA A 246 11.75 -4.98 7.16
N LEU A 247 11.62 -3.71 7.52
CA LEU A 247 10.40 -3.24 8.17
C LEU A 247 9.21 -3.29 7.23
N GLN A 248 9.39 -2.86 5.98
CA GLN A 248 8.41 -2.98 4.91
C GLN A 248 7.92 -4.42 4.78
N HIS A 249 8.86 -5.38 4.67
CA HIS A 249 8.55 -6.79 4.50
C HIS A 249 7.75 -7.34 5.69
N CYS A 250 8.15 -7.01 6.92
CA CYS A 250 7.47 -7.50 8.11
C CYS A 250 6.03 -7.02 8.24
N ILE A 251 5.81 -5.77 7.87
CA ILE A 251 4.50 -5.18 7.96
C ILE A 251 3.61 -5.66 6.81
N ASP A 252 4.14 -5.75 5.59
CA ASP A 252 3.37 -6.25 4.44
C ASP A 252 2.96 -7.71 4.64
N ALA A 253 3.83 -8.53 5.24
CA ALA A 253 3.49 -9.91 5.57
C ALA A 253 2.41 -10.02 6.67
N ALA A 254 2.46 -9.16 7.70
CA ALA A 254 1.41 -9.09 8.72
C ALA A 254 0.06 -8.67 8.12
N HIS A 255 0.08 -7.75 7.15
CA HIS A 255 -1.12 -7.33 6.41
C HIS A 255 -1.69 -8.42 5.50
N HIS A 256 -0.82 -9.19 4.83
CA HIS A 256 -1.28 -10.33 4.03
C HIS A 256 -1.93 -11.42 4.91
N ALA A 257 -1.43 -11.62 6.13
CA ALA A 257 -1.96 -12.61 7.05
C ALA A 257 -3.41 -12.33 7.49
N THR A 258 -3.78 -11.06 7.67
CA THR A 258 -5.13 -10.67 8.07
C THR A 258 -6.13 -10.81 6.94
N HIS A 259 -5.73 -10.48 5.70
CA HIS A 259 -6.65 -10.53 4.55
C HIS A 259 -7.02 -11.95 4.11
N GLU A 260 -6.10 -12.91 4.13
CA GLU A 260 -6.44 -14.28 3.73
C GLU A 260 -7.39 -14.98 4.71
N GLN A 261 -7.35 -14.62 5.99
CA GLN A 261 -8.34 -15.12 6.97
C GLN A 261 -9.76 -14.65 6.66
N GLU A 262 -9.92 -13.49 6.03
CA GLU A 262 -11.23 -12.89 5.70
C GLU A 262 -11.87 -13.56 4.47
N TYR A 263 -11.07 -14.05 3.51
CA TYR A 263 -11.58 -14.66 2.28
C TYR A 263 -11.87 -16.18 2.40
N ASP A 264 -11.25 -16.88 3.35
CA ASP A 264 -11.34 -18.35 3.45
C ASP A 264 -12.54 -18.87 4.29
N ASP A 265 -13.37 -18.02 4.92
CA ASP A 265 -14.59 -18.44 5.63
C ASP A 265 -15.76 -17.43 5.52
N PRO A 266 -16.60 -17.50 4.48
CA PRO A 266 -17.74 -16.60 4.30
C PRO A 266 -18.89 -16.83 5.30
N SER A 267 -18.77 -17.77 6.24
CA SER A 267 -19.85 -18.16 7.17
C SER A 267 -19.64 -17.71 8.62
N ARG A 268 -18.50 -17.08 8.95
CA ARG A 268 -18.25 -16.57 10.29
C ARG A 268 -18.89 -15.20 10.48
N GLU A 269 -19.98 -15.15 11.25
CA GLU A 269 -20.37 -13.94 11.96
C GLU A 269 -19.12 -13.34 12.62
N ILE A 270 -18.88 -12.05 12.37
CA ILE A 270 -17.77 -11.27 12.90
C ILE A 270 -17.91 -11.21 14.42
N SER A 271 -17.52 -12.28 15.09
CA SER A 271 -17.18 -12.28 16.50
C SER A 271 -15.77 -11.74 16.56
N THR A 272 -15.62 -10.54 17.12
CA THR A 272 -14.35 -9.93 17.51
C THR A 272 -13.60 -10.92 18.42
N MET A 273 -12.79 -11.79 17.83
CA MET A 273 -12.06 -12.83 18.54
C MET A 273 -10.70 -12.25 19.00
N PRO A 274 -10.23 -12.52 20.24
CA PRO A 274 -9.25 -11.70 20.96
C PRO A 274 -7.77 -12.08 20.66
N TRP A 275 -7.49 -12.66 19.50
CA TRP A 275 -6.21 -13.32 19.25
C TRP A 275 -5.04 -12.37 19.00
N SER A 276 -5.29 -11.11 18.62
CA SER A 276 -4.22 -10.12 18.46
C SER A 276 -3.62 -9.73 19.81
N GLU A 277 -4.42 -9.36 20.81
CA GLU A 277 -3.91 -8.92 22.12
C GLU A 277 -3.19 -10.05 22.89
N ALA A 278 -3.65 -11.30 22.79
CA ALA A 278 -3.03 -12.43 23.49
C ALA A 278 -1.68 -12.85 22.88
N LEU A 279 -1.54 -12.78 21.55
CA LEU A 279 -0.28 -13.05 20.86
C LEU A 279 0.71 -11.89 21.04
N LEU A 280 0.22 -10.65 20.94
CA LEU A 280 0.95 -9.42 21.26
C LEU A 280 1.47 -9.42 22.71
N ALA A 281 0.65 -9.90 23.66
CA ALA A 281 1.03 -9.99 25.08
C ALA A 281 2.05 -11.08 25.37
N GLU A 282 2.07 -12.19 24.63
CA GLU A 282 3.13 -13.22 24.79
C GLU A 282 4.43 -12.82 24.10
N VAL A 283 4.34 -12.18 22.95
CA VAL A 283 5.50 -11.64 22.25
C VAL A 283 6.19 -10.53 23.05
N ASN A 284 5.43 -9.60 23.63
CA ASN A 284 5.99 -8.50 24.42
C ASN A 284 6.66 -8.98 25.74
N LYS A 285 6.39 -10.20 26.20
CA LYS A 285 7.10 -10.81 27.33
C LYS A 285 8.49 -11.34 26.96
N LEU A 286 8.79 -11.47 25.66
CA LEU A 286 10.05 -11.99 25.14
C LEU A 286 11.09 -10.88 24.96
N VAL A 287 11.56 -10.30 26.07
CA VAL A 287 12.90 -9.70 26.08
C VAL A 287 13.91 -10.82 26.21
N LEU A 288 14.30 -11.39 25.08
CA LEU A 288 15.20 -12.54 25.07
C LEU A 288 16.65 -12.09 25.23
N THR A 289 17.24 -12.48 26.35
CA THR A 289 18.70 -12.55 26.50
C THR A 289 19.27 -13.65 25.59
N PRO A 290 20.55 -13.54 25.16
CA PRO A 290 21.18 -14.48 24.21
C PRO A 290 20.96 -15.99 24.47
N PRO A 291 20.90 -16.49 25.72
CA PRO A 291 20.67 -17.93 25.97
C PRO A 291 19.28 -18.43 25.56
N ASN A 292 18.27 -17.55 25.54
CA ASN A 292 16.91 -17.92 25.18
C ASN A 292 16.66 -17.84 23.66
N LEU A 293 17.50 -17.10 22.94
CA LEU A 293 17.49 -17.01 21.48
C LEU A 293 17.77 -18.37 20.83
N LEU A 294 18.76 -19.10 21.34
CA LEU A 294 19.08 -20.47 20.90
C LEU A 294 17.94 -21.46 21.17
N LYS A 295 17.20 -21.31 22.27
CA LYS A 295 16.03 -22.16 22.58
C LYS A 295 14.86 -21.88 21.64
N GLU A 296 14.61 -20.63 21.28
CA GLU A 296 13.56 -20.28 20.33
C GLU A 296 13.94 -20.58 18.89
N VAL A 297 15.21 -20.40 18.50
CA VAL A 297 15.73 -20.92 17.23
C VAL A 297 15.56 -22.43 17.18
N SER A 298 15.92 -23.16 18.24
CA SER A 298 15.67 -24.62 18.33
C SER A 298 14.17 -24.98 18.28
N ALA A 299 13.29 -24.15 18.83
CA ALA A 299 11.85 -24.35 18.77
C ALA A 299 11.29 -24.06 17.36
N LEU A 300 11.74 -22.99 16.71
CA LEU A 300 11.42 -22.65 15.32
C LEU A 300 11.99 -23.69 14.35
N GLU A 301 13.16 -24.25 14.64
CA GLU A 301 13.72 -25.40 13.93
C GLU A 301 12.89 -26.66 14.16
N ALA A 302 12.46 -26.95 15.38
CA ALA A 302 11.60 -28.09 15.66
C ALA A 302 10.23 -27.94 14.99
N VAL A 303 9.72 -26.72 14.89
CA VAL A 303 8.51 -26.36 14.13
C VAL A 303 8.77 -26.52 12.63
N SER A 304 9.80 -25.88 12.07
CA SER A 304 10.20 -25.98 10.66
C SER A 304 10.46 -27.43 10.24
N ARG A 305 11.14 -28.22 11.09
CA ARG A 305 11.42 -29.64 10.91
C ARG A 305 10.14 -30.46 10.99
N LYS A 306 9.26 -30.24 11.97
CA LYS A 306 7.92 -30.84 11.99
C LYS A 306 7.08 -30.47 10.76
N TYR A 307 7.23 -29.26 10.21
CA TYR A 307 6.56 -28.79 9.00
C TYR A 307 7.21 -29.33 7.71
N LYS A 308 8.50 -29.65 7.71
CA LYS A 308 9.20 -30.36 6.62
C LYS A 308 8.89 -31.87 6.64
N GLU A 309 8.80 -32.46 7.83
CA GLU A 309 8.52 -33.88 8.06
C GLU A 309 7.03 -34.21 7.86
N LYS A 310 6.12 -33.35 8.32
CA LYS A 310 4.73 -33.36 7.85
C LYS A 310 4.75 -32.78 6.44
N LYS A 311 4.78 -33.62 5.41
CA LYS A 311 4.59 -33.31 3.95
C LYS A 311 3.39 -32.39 3.59
N ILE A 312 2.72 -31.78 4.57
CA ILE A 312 1.45 -31.07 4.48
C ILE A 312 1.61 -29.73 3.74
N LEU A 313 2.81 -29.15 3.57
CA LEU A 313 2.97 -27.79 2.99
C LEU A 313 4.14 -27.58 2.01
N THR A 314 4.96 -28.59 1.72
CA THR A 314 6.03 -28.48 0.70
C THR A 314 5.64 -28.99 -0.68
N GLY A 315 4.44 -29.58 -0.82
CA GLY A 315 3.90 -29.94 -2.12
C GLY A 315 3.64 -28.68 -2.94
N THR A 316 4.50 -28.42 -3.93
CA THR A 316 4.19 -27.46 -4.99
C THR A 316 2.84 -27.87 -5.57
N ARG A 317 1.82 -27.02 -5.44
CA ARG A 317 0.51 -27.31 -6.02
C ARG A 317 0.56 -26.99 -7.49
N TRP A 318 0.09 -27.89 -8.32
CA TRP A 318 0.05 -27.67 -9.76
C TRP A 318 -1.37 -27.36 -10.21
N ILE A 319 -1.57 -26.25 -10.88
CA ILE A 319 -2.88 -25.86 -11.41
C ILE A 319 -2.88 -25.94 -12.92
N CYS A 320 -3.98 -26.44 -13.46
CA CYS A 320 -4.28 -26.40 -14.88
C CYS A 320 -4.63 -24.95 -15.28
N SER A 321 -4.04 -24.43 -16.34
CA SER A 321 -4.37 -23.08 -16.84
C SER A 321 -5.64 -23.05 -17.69
N ARG A 322 -6.26 -24.22 -17.95
CA ARG A 322 -7.43 -24.39 -18.82
C ARG A 322 -8.72 -24.68 -18.06
N CYS A 323 -8.64 -25.06 -16.79
CA CYS A 323 -9.81 -25.27 -15.93
C CYS A 323 -9.42 -25.15 -14.44
N GLU A 324 -10.36 -25.41 -13.54
CA GLU A 324 -10.17 -25.28 -12.08
C GLU A 324 -9.44 -26.47 -11.43
N TYR A 325 -8.90 -27.40 -12.22
CA TYR A 325 -8.18 -28.55 -11.67
C TYR A 325 -6.89 -28.12 -10.95
N SER A 326 -6.74 -28.58 -9.71
CA SER A 326 -5.57 -28.37 -8.87
C SER A 326 -5.12 -29.69 -8.26
N ALA A 327 -3.87 -30.06 -8.49
CA ALA A 327 -3.23 -31.22 -7.89
C ALA A 327 -2.77 -30.87 -6.46
N VAL A 328 -3.72 -30.72 -5.54
CA VAL A 328 -3.49 -30.25 -4.15
C VAL A 328 -2.50 -31.13 -3.38
N THR A 329 -2.44 -32.42 -3.70
CA THR A 329 -1.49 -33.41 -3.15
C THR A 329 -0.69 -34.12 -4.23
N GLY A 330 -0.78 -33.64 -5.48
CA GLY A 330 -0.21 -34.32 -6.64
C GLY A 330 1.12 -33.74 -7.09
N THR A 331 1.76 -34.48 -7.97
CA THR A 331 3.03 -34.19 -8.63
C THR A 331 2.80 -33.40 -9.94
N GLU A 332 3.89 -32.97 -10.60
CA GLU A 332 3.78 -32.30 -11.91
C GLU A 332 3.12 -33.24 -12.94
N GLU A 333 3.40 -34.53 -12.81
CA GLU A 333 2.85 -35.59 -13.65
C GLU A 333 1.31 -35.68 -13.55
N ASP A 334 0.72 -35.35 -12.40
CA ASP A 334 -0.74 -35.39 -12.22
C ASP A 334 -1.46 -34.28 -13.01
N VAL A 335 -0.89 -33.06 -13.05
CA VAL A 335 -1.46 -31.97 -13.87
C VAL A 335 -1.23 -32.21 -15.36
N VAL A 336 -0.10 -32.80 -15.74
CA VAL A 336 0.20 -33.19 -17.14
C VAL A 336 -0.77 -34.27 -17.60
N ALA A 337 -1.01 -35.30 -16.79
CA ALA A 337 -1.98 -36.35 -17.08
C ALA A 337 -3.42 -35.78 -17.19
N HIS A 338 -3.78 -34.84 -16.32
CA HIS A 338 -5.05 -34.12 -16.42
C HIS A 338 -5.17 -33.35 -17.74
N LEU A 339 -4.14 -32.60 -18.15
CA LEU A 339 -4.14 -31.85 -19.41
C LEU A 339 -4.30 -32.76 -20.63
N GLY A 340 -3.61 -33.90 -20.66
CA GLY A 340 -3.80 -34.89 -21.72
C GLY A 340 -5.21 -35.47 -21.75
N LYS A 341 -5.78 -35.78 -20.58
CA LYS A 341 -7.11 -36.41 -20.48
C LYS A 341 -8.28 -35.45 -20.73
N CYS A 342 -8.21 -34.24 -20.20
CA CYS A 342 -9.33 -33.30 -20.16
C CYS A 342 -9.25 -32.21 -21.24
N HIS A 343 -8.06 -31.97 -21.79
CA HIS A 343 -7.83 -30.89 -22.76
C HIS A 343 -7.15 -31.38 -24.05
N ASP A 344 -6.88 -32.70 -24.18
CA ASP A 344 -6.24 -33.32 -25.36
C ASP A 344 -4.87 -32.70 -25.71
N ILE A 345 -4.13 -32.24 -24.69
CA ILE A 345 -2.80 -31.66 -24.85
C ILE A 345 -1.75 -32.73 -24.55
N ALA A 346 -1.17 -33.29 -25.61
CA ALA A 346 -0.20 -34.41 -25.50
C ALA A 346 1.17 -34.00 -24.96
N ASP A 347 1.59 -32.75 -25.15
CA ASP A 347 2.88 -32.21 -24.69
C ASP A 347 2.68 -30.80 -24.09
N PRO A 348 2.14 -30.70 -22.86
CA PRO A 348 1.78 -29.43 -22.26
C PRO A 348 3.01 -28.61 -21.86
N SER A 349 2.95 -27.30 -22.11
CA SER A 349 4.06 -26.41 -21.79
C SER A 349 3.91 -25.84 -20.38
N ARG A 350 4.94 -26.06 -19.54
CA ARG A 350 5.04 -25.44 -18.22
C ARG A 350 5.02 -23.92 -18.35
N MET A 351 4.21 -23.26 -17.52
CA MET A 351 3.88 -21.83 -17.52
C MET A 351 2.77 -21.39 -18.48
N TYR A 352 2.42 -22.19 -19.49
CA TYR A 352 1.35 -21.85 -20.44
C TYR A 352 0.10 -22.70 -20.24
N ASP A 353 0.27 -24.01 -20.07
CA ASP A 353 -0.85 -24.94 -19.91
C ASP A 353 -1.05 -25.36 -18.45
N TYR A 354 0.00 -25.23 -17.63
CA TYR A 354 -0.05 -25.42 -16.18
C TYR A 354 1.04 -24.59 -15.49
N VAL A 355 0.79 -24.18 -14.25
CA VAL A 355 1.75 -23.42 -13.45
C VAL A 355 1.94 -24.04 -12.06
N PRO A 356 3.17 -24.04 -11.52
CA PRO A 356 3.39 -24.33 -10.12
C PRO A 356 2.87 -23.16 -9.29
N THR A 357 1.89 -23.41 -8.46
CA THR A 357 1.51 -22.52 -7.37
C THR A 357 2.33 -22.87 -6.15
N ARG A 358 3.06 -21.87 -5.63
CA ARG A 358 3.65 -21.98 -4.30
C ARG A 358 2.50 -22.23 -3.29
N PRO A 359 2.76 -22.90 -2.14
CA PRO A 359 1.79 -22.95 -1.06
C PRO A 359 1.20 -21.55 -0.86
N SER A 360 -0.11 -21.47 -0.62
CA SER A 360 -0.84 -20.20 -0.53
C SER A 360 -0.12 -19.25 0.43
N LYS A 361 -0.23 -17.93 0.19
CA LYS A 361 0.37 -16.93 1.10
C LYS A 361 -0.12 -17.15 2.56
N ALA A 362 -1.26 -17.83 2.74
CA ALA A 362 -1.84 -18.21 4.03
C ALA A 362 -0.88 -19.06 4.89
N THR A 363 0.01 -19.84 4.26
CA THR A 363 1.04 -20.60 4.98
C THR A 363 2.21 -19.73 5.45
N ARG A 364 2.56 -18.69 4.70
CA ARG A 364 3.57 -17.69 5.10
C ARG A 364 3.04 -16.77 6.19
N ALA A 365 1.77 -16.39 6.09
CA ALA A 365 1.04 -15.62 7.09
C ALA A 365 1.07 -16.24 8.49
N GLN A 366 0.94 -17.57 8.59
CA GLN A 366 0.92 -18.29 9.86
C GLN A 366 2.25 -18.27 10.64
N LEU A 367 3.37 -17.98 9.99
CA LEU A 367 4.68 -17.96 10.65
C LEU A 367 5.01 -16.61 11.28
N GLY A 368 4.26 -15.55 10.97
CA GLY A 368 4.68 -14.18 11.27
C GLY A 368 5.95 -13.80 10.52
N SER A 369 6.09 -12.53 10.14
CA SER A 369 7.38 -12.06 9.65
C SER A 369 8.20 -11.52 10.81
N THR A 370 9.22 -12.28 11.14
CA THR A 370 10.11 -12.00 12.26
C THR A 370 11.39 -11.35 11.76
N VAL A 371 11.84 -10.29 12.44
CA VAL A 371 13.10 -9.59 12.14
C VAL A 371 14.20 -9.98 13.13
N TYR A 372 15.37 -10.27 12.61
CA TYR A 372 16.57 -10.60 13.38
C TYR A 372 17.64 -9.54 13.13
N LEU A 373 18.35 -9.07 14.17
CA LEU A 373 19.52 -8.22 13.99
C LEU A 373 20.75 -9.13 13.90
N ILE A 374 21.47 -9.05 12.78
CA ILE A 374 22.58 -9.95 12.50
C ILE A 374 23.91 -9.28 12.88
N SER A 375 24.84 -10.06 13.44
CA SER A 375 26.18 -9.55 13.76
C SER A 375 26.98 -9.21 12.49
N LYS A 376 28.04 -8.42 12.67
CA LYS A 376 28.90 -7.91 11.59
C LYS A 376 29.54 -9.01 10.74
N ASP A 377 29.81 -10.16 11.34
CA ASP A 377 30.55 -11.26 10.68
C ASP A 377 29.71 -11.99 9.62
N LEU A 378 28.39 -11.80 9.61
CA LEU A 378 27.46 -12.39 8.63
C LEU A 378 27.03 -11.41 7.53
N GLN A 379 27.70 -10.26 7.43
CA GLN A 379 27.27 -9.13 6.57
C GLN A 379 27.86 -9.12 5.15
N GLU A 380 28.62 -10.12 4.70
CA GLU A 380 29.09 -10.14 3.30
C GLU A 380 27.90 -10.33 2.35
N HIS A 381 27.78 -9.50 1.30
CA HIS A 381 26.64 -9.48 0.36
C HIS A 381 27.05 -9.94 -1.05
N ASP A 382 26.05 -10.34 -1.84
CA ASP A 382 26.21 -10.43 -3.29
C ASP A 382 26.12 -9.05 -3.98
N GLU A 383 26.37 -9.01 -5.29
CA GLU A 383 26.37 -7.78 -6.10
C GLU A 383 25.02 -7.04 -6.14
N ASN A 384 23.93 -7.72 -5.75
CA ASN A 384 22.57 -7.15 -5.75
C ASN A 384 22.15 -6.64 -4.36
N GLY A 385 23.02 -6.72 -3.36
CA GLY A 385 22.75 -6.29 -2.00
C GLY A 385 21.88 -7.27 -1.20
N TRP A 386 21.77 -8.52 -1.64
CA TRP A 386 21.02 -9.56 -0.94
C TRP A 386 21.96 -10.69 -0.51
N ARG A 387 21.60 -11.35 0.60
CA ARG A 387 22.18 -12.65 0.95
C ARG A 387 21.11 -13.52 1.58
N PHE A 388 21.05 -14.76 1.11
CA PHE A 388 20.27 -15.80 1.77
C PHE A 388 21.19 -16.54 2.72
N LEU A 389 20.79 -16.58 3.99
CA LEU A 389 21.48 -17.37 5.01
C LEU A 389 20.74 -18.68 5.20
N GLY A 390 21.51 -19.78 5.20
CA GLY A 390 21.03 -21.04 5.73
C GLY A 390 20.95 -20.96 7.25
N TRP A 391 20.21 -21.87 7.89
CA TRP A 391 20.13 -21.90 9.36
C TRP A 391 21.49 -22.14 10.02
N GLU A 392 22.38 -22.87 9.36
CA GLU A 392 23.75 -23.12 9.84
C GLU A 392 24.56 -21.83 9.99
N ASP A 393 24.33 -20.83 9.12
CA ASP A 393 24.98 -19.52 9.21
C ASP A 393 24.44 -18.70 10.40
N VAL A 394 23.19 -18.94 10.78
CA VAL A 394 22.42 -18.13 11.74
C VAL A 394 22.78 -18.55 13.17
N GLU A 395 22.98 -19.85 13.41
CA GLU A 395 23.50 -20.37 14.69
C GLU A 395 24.89 -19.81 15.04
N ALA A 396 25.69 -19.47 14.03
CA ALA A 396 27.05 -18.98 14.21
C ALA A 396 27.17 -17.48 14.55
N GLY A 397 26.14 -16.65 14.32
CA GLY A 397 26.33 -15.19 14.34
C GLY A 397 25.13 -14.28 14.56
N VAL A 398 23.99 -14.74 15.09
CA VAL A 398 22.93 -13.80 15.52
C VAL A 398 23.23 -13.20 16.89
N SER A 399 23.45 -11.88 16.94
CA SER A 399 23.78 -11.16 18.17
C SER A 399 22.57 -10.67 18.96
N SER A 400 21.41 -10.45 18.32
CA SER A 400 20.17 -10.03 19.02
C SER A 400 18.90 -10.16 18.16
N TYR A 401 17.74 -10.17 18.83
CA TYR A 401 16.41 -10.37 18.23
C TYR A 401 15.50 -9.15 18.43
N CYS A 402 14.62 -8.88 17.46
CA CYS A 402 13.56 -7.89 17.59
C CYS A 402 12.23 -8.44 17.08
N ASP A 403 11.33 -8.79 18.01
CA ASP A 403 9.94 -9.09 17.64
C ASP A 403 9.22 -7.81 17.24
N LEU A 404 8.67 -7.80 16.03
CA LEU A 404 7.86 -6.71 15.50
C LEU A 404 6.37 -7.09 15.38
N SER A 405 5.97 -8.29 15.82
CA SER A 405 4.55 -8.68 15.79
C SER A 405 3.66 -7.83 16.72
N GLY A 406 4.29 -6.95 17.52
CA GLY A 406 3.80 -5.81 18.31
C GLY A 406 3.05 -4.65 17.62
N ILE A 407 2.97 -4.61 16.28
CA ILE A 407 2.70 -3.36 15.52
C ILE A 407 1.21 -3.16 15.15
N GLN A 408 0.31 -4.08 15.51
CA GLN A 408 -1.10 -4.04 15.06
C GLN A 408 -2.07 -3.15 15.86
N GLU A 409 -1.61 -2.22 16.70
CA GLU A 409 -2.51 -1.29 17.42
C GLU A 409 -2.94 -0.07 16.60
#